data_AF-A0A968JP35-F1
#
_entry.id   AF-A0A968JP35-F1
#
_cell.length_a   1.000
_cell.length_b   1.000
_cell.length_c   1.000
_cell.angle_alpha   90.00
_cell.angle_beta   90.00
_cell.angle_gamma   90.00
#
_symmetry.space_group_name_H-M   'P 1'
#
loop_
_entity.id
_entity.type
_entity.pdbx_description
1 polymer ?
#
loop_
_entity_poly.entity_id
_entity_poly.type
_entity_poly.pdbx_seq_one_letter_code
_entity_poly.pdbx_strand_id
1 'polypeptide(L)'
;MIIYTSGTTGSPKGVMLTFENLIANIEAVSEKVPIITKNETILMLLPCHHIFPLMGTIVIPLYAGSTIAMSPSMASEDIINTLKEHKVSIMIGVPRLYYAIRKGIMDKVKASKLAMVLFKLAKLAGSKSFSKTIFKTAHNKFGGHIKYLVSGGAAIDKEAVHDFKILGFEVLEGYGMSEAAPMITFTRPSKVRLGSAGQAVPGIEINIVENEITARGKNIMAGYYNKPDDTAEVIKNGWLYTGDLGHLDKEGYLFITGRKKDIIILSNGKNINPEEIEMKLEKLSPAVKEVGVFAMDDSLHAVILPDFTKIKNDTPGDFQDFFKWNVIDPYNNQVSPYKKIHGFTLVNEELPKTRLGKIKHFQLEKFAVHMKKRKSEENIKLFEEYELIKKFIEEQFEKDVHPTDHIEMDLAIDSLGLVSLSVFVHASFGISIKENDFAKYESVIKLAEYIKENRTKLTVENIQWSDILKSPFSFSLSNPKKQAVF
;
A
#
# COMPACT_ATOMS: atom_id res chain seq x y z
N MET A 1 30.82 -12.82 8.78
CA MET A 1 29.82 -12.89 7.68
C MET A 1 29.54 -11.48 7.18
N ILE A 2 29.30 -11.28 5.88
CA ILE A 2 28.91 -9.98 5.32
C ILE A 2 27.56 -10.12 4.63
N ILE A 3 26.57 -9.33 5.05
CA ILE A 3 25.22 -9.31 4.44
C ILE A 3 25.01 -7.95 3.78
N TYR A 4 24.74 -7.94 2.48
CA TYR A 4 24.45 -6.69 1.77
C TYR A 4 23.01 -6.23 1.99
N THR A 5 22.85 -4.96 2.35
CA THR A 5 21.54 -4.31 2.46
C THR A 5 21.41 -3.20 1.43
N SER A 6 20.26 -3.12 0.78
CA SER A 6 19.88 -1.97 -0.03
C SER A 6 19.39 -0.87 0.92
N GLY A 7 20.31 -0.09 1.47
CA GLY A 7 19.98 1.07 2.32
C GLY A 7 19.13 2.10 1.57
N THR A 8 18.52 3.03 2.30
CA THR A 8 17.68 4.11 1.73
C THR A 8 18.47 5.04 0.79
N THR A 9 19.81 4.97 0.80
CA THR A 9 20.72 5.78 -0.01
C THR A 9 20.98 5.22 -1.42
N GLY A 10 20.31 4.12 -1.81
CA GLY A 10 20.39 3.54 -3.16
C GLY A 10 21.63 2.68 -3.45
N SER A 11 22.75 2.90 -2.74
CA SER A 11 23.95 2.06 -2.84
C SER A 11 23.95 0.94 -1.79
N PRO A 12 24.15 -0.34 -2.17
CA PRO A 12 24.22 -1.44 -1.22
C PRO A 12 25.37 -1.29 -0.22
N LYS A 13 25.10 -1.53 1.07
CA LYS A 13 26.11 -1.53 2.14
C LYS A 13 26.31 -2.95 2.67
N GLY A 14 27.55 -3.40 2.80
CA GLY A 14 27.87 -4.72 3.34
C GLY A 14 27.97 -4.68 4.87
N VAL A 15 26.99 -5.24 5.58
CA VAL A 15 26.99 -5.31 7.05
C VAL A 15 27.93 -6.41 7.53
N MET A 16 28.96 -6.07 8.30
CA MET A 16 29.92 -7.02 8.86
C MET A 16 29.42 -7.58 10.20
N LEU A 17 29.13 -8.87 10.22
CA LEU A 17 28.65 -9.61 11.38
C LEU A 17 29.71 -10.60 11.89
N THR A 18 30.03 -10.51 13.18
CA THR A 18 30.92 -11.43 13.90
C THR A 18 30.14 -12.66 14.37
N PHE A 19 30.84 -13.71 14.81
CA PHE A 19 30.19 -14.85 15.45
C PHE A 19 29.46 -14.46 16.74
N GLU A 20 30.04 -13.57 17.54
CA GLU A 20 29.41 -13.08 18.76
C GLU A 20 28.07 -12.37 18.47
N ASN A 21 27.99 -11.64 17.35
CA ASN A 21 26.73 -11.04 16.92
C ASN A 21 25.63 -12.08 16.71
N LEU A 22 25.96 -13.19 16.04
CA LEU A 22 25.00 -14.27 15.77
C LEU A 22 24.64 -15.05 17.04
N ILE A 23 25.64 -15.36 17.88
CA ILE A 23 25.45 -16.12 19.13
C ILE A 23 24.50 -15.39 20.08
N ALA A 24 24.59 -14.06 20.19
CA ALA A 24 23.68 -13.28 21.03
C ALA A 24 22.19 -13.51 20.68
N ASN A 25 21.89 -13.65 19.38
CA ASN A 25 20.52 -13.92 18.90
C ASN A 25 20.15 -15.40 18.99
N ILE A 26 21.11 -16.32 18.81
CA ILE A 26 20.93 -17.75 19.02
C ILE A 26 20.49 -18.01 20.46
N GLU A 27 21.32 -17.64 21.45
CA GLU A 27 21.04 -17.84 22.89
C GLU A 27 19.69 -17.23 23.30
N ALA A 28 19.34 -16.09 22.73
CA ALA A 28 18.09 -15.40 23.05
C ALA A 28 16.85 -16.24 22.74
N VAL A 29 16.83 -16.96 21.62
CA VAL A 29 15.66 -17.66 21.07
C VAL A 29 15.68 -19.17 21.36
N SER A 30 16.86 -19.75 21.59
CA SER A 30 16.98 -21.18 21.92
C SER A 30 17.10 -21.44 23.43
N GLU A 31 17.71 -20.54 24.20
CA GLU A 31 18.03 -20.78 25.62
C GLU A 31 17.23 -19.87 26.56
N LYS A 32 17.28 -18.55 26.36
CA LYS A 32 16.69 -17.57 27.29
C LYS A 32 15.18 -17.45 27.13
N VAL A 33 14.68 -17.50 25.89
CA VAL A 33 13.25 -17.59 25.56
C VAL A 33 13.10 -18.72 24.54
N PRO A 34 12.94 -19.99 24.98
CA PRO A 34 13.04 -21.17 24.11
C PRO A 34 11.84 -21.30 23.16
N ILE A 35 11.82 -20.49 22.11
CA ILE A 35 10.84 -20.53 21.02
C ILE A 35 11.22 -21.64 20.04
N ILE A 36 12.52 -21.80 19.78
CA ILE A 36 13.06 -22.84 18.90
C ILE A 36 13.84 -23.83 19.76
N THR A 37 13.34 -25.06 19.86
CA THR A 37 13.98 -26.18 20.57
C THR A 37 14.07 -27.39 19.64
N LYS A 38 14.68 -28.49 20.10
CA LYS A 38 14.75 -29.75 19.35
C LYS A 38 13.40 -30.34 18.91
N ASN A 39 12.30 -29.89 19.51
CA ASN A 39 10.95 -30.41 19.23
C ASN A 39 10.24 -29.66 18.08
N GLU A 40 10.81 -28.57 17.60
CA GLU A 40 10.21 -27.76 16.55
C GLU A 40 10.68 -28.23 15.18
N THR A 41 9.73 -28.29 14.24
CA THR A 41 10.01 -28.30 12.80
C THR A 41 9.73 -26.91 12.24
N ILE A 42 10.72 -26.31 11.56
CA ILE A 42 10.66 -24.96 11.01
C ILE A 42 10.53 -25.03 9.49
N LEU A 43 9.56 -24.30 8.93
CA LEU A 43 9.48 -24.15 7.47
C LEU A 43 10.56 -23.20 6.97
N MET A 44 11.40 -23.69 6.07
CA MET A 44 12.30 -22.87 5.28
C MET A 44 11.63 -22.51 3.95
N LEU A 45 11.23 -21.24 3.86
CA LEU A 45 10.49 -20.68 2.72
C LEU A 45 11.20 -19.42 2.17
N LEU A 46 11.72 -18.58 3.05
CA LEU A 46 12.26 -17.28 2.67
C LEU A 46 13.72 -17.36 2.19
N PRO A 47 14.16 -16.49 1.27
CA PRO A 47 15.53 -16.50 0.76
C PRO A 47 16.57 -16.19 1.85
N CYS A 48 17.55 -17.09 2.02
CA CYS A 48 18.57 -17.00 3.08
C CYS A 48 19.73 -16.02 2.79
N HIS A 49 19.66 -15.22 1.72
CA HIS A 49 20.56 -14.07 1.56
C HIS A 49 20.15 -12.89 2.46
N HIS A 50 18.98 -12.97 3.11
CA HIS A 50 18.57 -12.06 4.18
C HIS A 50 18.89 -12.70 5.55
N ILE A 51 19.35 -11.87 6.49
CA ILE A 51 19.79 -12.36 7.81
C ILE A 51 18.65 -12.95 8.65
N PHE A 52 17.42 -12.42 8.53
CA PHE A 52 16.25 -12.87 9.28
C PHE A 52 15.91 -14.34 8.97
N PRO A 53 15.66 -14.72 7.70
CA PRO A 53 15.42 -16.12 7.38
C PRO A 53 16.66 -16.99 7.56
N LEU A 54 17.87 -16.51 7.24
CA LEU A 54 19.10 -17.28 7.50
C LEU A 54 19.20 -17.71 8.97
N MET A 55 19.00 -16.78 9.89
CA MET A 55 19.08 -17.07 11.32
C MET A 55 17.89 -17.90 11.81
N GLY A 56 16.67 -17.50 11.43
CA GLY A 56 15.44 -18.12 11.94
C GLY A 56 15.14 -19.51 11.38
N THR A 57 15.50 -19.80 10.13
CA THR A 57 15.15 -21.06 9.46
C THR A 57 16.32 -22.01 9.26
N ILE A 58 17.57 -21.55 9.44
CA ILE A 58 18.75 -22.41 9.30
C ILE A 58 19.59 -22.40 10.58
N VAL A 59 20.21 -21.28 10.93
CA VAL A 59 21.27 -21.25 11.96
C VAL A 59 20.74 -21.61 13.35
N ILE A 60 19.69 -20.95 13.83
CA ILE A 60 19.12 -21.21 15.16
C ILE A 60 18.50 -22.62 15.22
N PRO A 61 17.72 -23.09 14.23
CA PRO A 61 17.24 -24.48 14.19
C PRO A 61 18.36 -25.52 14.28
N LEU A 62 19.45 -25.36 13.51
CA LEU A 62 20.57 -26.29 13.57
C LEU A 62 21.26 -26.28 14.93
N TYR A 63 21.45 -25.11 15.53
CA TYR A 63 22.01 -24.99 16.89
C TYR A 63 21.12 -25.69 17.93
N ALA A 64 19.80 -25.50 17.85
CA ALA A 64 18.84 -26.05 18.81
C ALA A 64 18.55 -27.54 18.61
N GLY A 65 19.08 -28.18 17.56
CA GLY A 65 18.77 -29.56 17.19
C GLY A 65 17.35 -29.75 16.64
N SER A 66 16.77 -28.70 16.09
CA SER A 66 15.44 -28.70 15.46
C SER A 66 15.46 -29.34 14.07
N THR A 67 14.27 -29.58 13.50
CA THR A 67 14.12 -30.05 12.11
C THR A 67 13.83 -28.88 11.16
N ILE A 68 14.47 -28.86 9.99
CA ILE A 68 14.20 -27.87 8.93
C ILE A 68 13.42 -28.57 7.82
N ALA A 69 12.21 -28.09 7.52
CA ALA A 69 11.40 -28.55 6.39
C ALA A 69 11.52 -27.53 5.24
N MET A 70 12.19 -27.92 4.16
CA MET A 70 12.39 -27.05 3.00
C MET A 70 11.23 -27.23 2.02
N SER A 71 10.52 -26.15 1.72
CA SER A 71 9.49 -26.21 0.69
C SER A 71 10.12 -26.18 -0.71
N PRO A 72 9.72 -27.05 -1.65
CA PRO A 72 10.28 -27.08 -3.00
C PRO A 72 10.08 -25.78 -3.79
N SER A 73 8.99 -25.06 -3.53
CA SER A 73 8.68 -23.80 -4.20
C SER A 73 7.78 -22.89 -3.34
N MET A 74 7.47 -21.69 -3.86
CA MET A 74 6.49 -20.77 -3.25
C MET A 74 5.04 -21.10 -3.64
N ALA A 75 4.79 -22.15 -4.42
CA ALA A 75 3.45 -22.56 -4.79
C ALA A 75 2.67 -22.99 -3.54
N SER A 76 1.40 -22.58 -3.45
CA SER A 76 0.58 -22.83 -2.26
C SER A 76 0.42 -24.33 -1.96
N GLU A 77 0.39 -25.18 -2.99
CA GLU A 77 0.31 -26.63 -2.86
C GLU A 77 1.57 -27.21 -2.20
N ASP A 78 2.75 -26.87 -2.72
CA ASP A 78 4.04 -27.30 -2.15
C ASP A 78 4.18 -26.87 -0.69
N ILE A 79 3.80 -25.64 -0.37
CA ILE A 79 3.82 -25.13 1.01
C ILE A 79 2.90 -25.98 1.88
N ILE A 80 1.63 -26.17 1.48
CA ILE A 80 0.64 -26.92 2.25
C ILE A 80 1.06 -28.38 2.45
N ASN A 81 1.61 -29.02 1.42
CA ASN A 81 2.10 -30.40 1.49
C ASN A 81 3.30 -30.49 2.45
N THR A 82 4.28 -29.58 2.32
CA THR A 82 5.43 -29.47 3.23
C THR A 82 4.99 -29.32 4.69
N LEU A 83 4.02 -28.44 4.95
CA LEU A 83 3.47 -28.21 6.30
C LEU A 83 2.87 -29.48 6.91
N LYS A 84 2.14 -30.26 6.10
CA LYS A 84 1.46 -31.50 6.52
C LYS A 84 2.44 -32.65 6.72
N GLU A 85 3.25 -32.95 5.71
CA GLU A 85 4.14 -34.12 5.69
C GLU A 85 5.19 -34.03 6.80
N HIS A 86 5.77 -32.84 6.99
CA HIS A 86 6.84 -32.64 7.97
C HIS A 86 6.33 -32.11 9.32
N LYS A 87 5.01 -32.02 9.50
CA LYS A 87 4.38 -31.56 10.75
C LYS A 87 4.97 -30.24 11.25
N VAL A 88 5.08 -29.27 10.34
CA VAL A 88 5.71 -27.97 10.64
C VAL A 88 5.02 -27.31 11.83
N SER A 89 5.83 -26.84 12.75
CA SER A 89 5.39 -26.20 14.00
C SER A 89 5.64 -24.68 14.02
N ILE A 90 6.62 -24.20 13.27
CA ILE A 90 6.95 -22.77 13.17
C ILE A 90 7.04 -22.39 11.70
N MET A 91 6.31 -21.35 11.33
CA MET A 91 6.41 -20.75 10.01
C MET A 91 6.91 -19.32 10.14
N ILE A 92 8.09 -19.05 9.58
CA ILE A 92 8.70 -17.72 9.55
C ILE A 92 8.34 -17.05 8.23
N GLY A 93 7.79 -15.83 8.31
CA GLY A 93 7.22 -15.13 7.16
C GLY A 93 7.36 -13.62 7.26
N VAL A 94 6.97 -12.96 6.17
CA VAL A 94 6.82 -11.51 6.08
C VAL A 94 5.33 -11.14 6.12
N PRO A 95 4.95 -9.90 6.49
CA PRO A 95 3.54 -9.51 6.61
C PRO A 95 2.68 -9.84 5.38
N ARG A 96 3.23 -9.67 4.16
CA ARG A 96 2.54 -9.99 2.90
C ARG A 96 2.06 -11.44 2.82
N LEU A 97 2.87 -12.39 3.28
CA LEU A 97 2.49 -13.81 3.30
C LEU A 97 1.29 -14.02 4.24
N TYR A 98 1.33 -13.41 5.43
CA TYR A 98 0.26 -13.52 6.40
C TYR A 98 -1.03 -12.83 5.96
N TYR A 99 -0.95 -11.72 5.21
CA TYR A 99 -2.12 -11.10 4.61
C TYR A 99 -2.79 -12.00 3.58
N ALA A 100 -2.01 -12.66 2.71
CA ALA A 100 -2.56 -13.61 1.74
C ALA A 100 -3.27 -14.78 2.43
N ILE A 101 -2.64 -15.34 3.47
CA ILE A 101 -3.23 -16.42 4.29
C ILE A 101 -4.50 -15.95 5.00
N ARG A 102 -4.45 -14.79 5.68
CA ARG A 102 -5.60 -14.21 6.36
C ARG A 102 -6.75 -14.00 5.39
N LYS A 103 -6.50 -13.38 4.24
CA LYS A 103 -7.53 -13.11 3.21
C LYS A 103 -8.23 -14.41 2.81
N GLY A 104 -7.46 -15.44 2.45
CA GLY A 104 -8.02 -16.74 2.07
C GLY A 104 -8.86 -17.43 3.15
N ILE A 105 -8.52 -17.26 4.43
CA ILE A 105 -9.33 -17.77 5.55
C ILE A 105 -10.58 -16.90 5.76
N MET A 106 -10.40 -15.59 5.83
CA MET A 106 -11.47 -14.64 6.15
C MET A 106 -12.53 -14.54 5.06
N ASP A 107 -12.18 -14.73 3.78
CA ASP A 107 -13.16 -14.80 2.69
C ASP A 107 -14.11 -15.98 2.88
N LYS A 108 -13.59 -17.14 3.33
CA LYS A 108 -14.42 -18.31 3.65
C LYS A 108 -15.25 -18.12 4.91
N VAL A 109 -14.71 -17.45 5.92
CA VAL A 109 -15.45 -17.10 7.14
C VAL A 109 -16.62 -16.19 6.79
N LYS A 110 -16.37 -15.11 6.03
CA LYS A 110 -17.39 -14.13 5.62
C LYS A 110 -18.46 -14.71 4.69
N ALA A 111 -18.10 -15.70 3.86
CA ALA A 111 -19.05 -16.38 2.98
C ALA A 111 -20.07 -17.27 3.73
N SER A 112 -19.82 -17.63 5.00
CA SER A 112 -20.69 -18.50 5.79
C SER A 112 -21.22 -17.80 7.03
N LYS A 113 -22.56 -17.64 7.11
CA LYS A 113 -23.22 -17.06 8.31
C LYS A 113 -22.86 -17.84 9.59
N LEU A 114 -22.79 -19.17 9.50
CA LEU A 114 -22.39 -20.02 10.63
C LEU A 114 -20.93 -19.75 11.03
N ALA A 115 -20.01 -19.68 10.07
CA ALA A 115 -18.61 -19.39 10.35
C ALA A 115 -18.42 -17.99 10.97
N MET A 116 -19.19 -17.00 10.53
CA MET A 116 -19.22 -15.67 11.13
C MET A 116 -19.71 -15.68 12.59
N VAL A 117 -20.74 -16.45 12.92
CA VAL A 117 -21.20 -16.62 14.31
C VAL A 117 -20.11 -17.28 15.15
N LEU A 118 -19.51 -18.35 14.66
CA LEU A 118 -18.41 -19.05 15.32
C LEU A 118 -17.19 -18.14 15.55
N PHE A 119 -16.87 -17.28 14.57
CA PHE A 119 -15.80 -16.28 14.69
C PHE A 119 -16.08 -15.25 15.79
N LYS A 120 -17.33 -14.74 15.86
CA LYS A 120 -17.74 -13.83 16.94
C LYS A 120 -17.68 -14.51 18.32
N LEU A 121 -18.12 -15.77 18.41
CA LEU A 121 -18.03 -16.55 19.66
C LEU A 121 -16.58 -16.77 20.09
N ALA A 122 -15.70 -17.14 19.16
CA ALA A 122 -14.27 -17.28 19.42
C ALA A 122 -13.64 -15.96 19.89
N LYS A 123 -14.02 -14.84 19.26
CA LYS A 123 -13.58 -13.50 19.66
C LYS A 123 -14.00 -13.15 21.10
N LEU A 124 -15.24 -13.45 21.48
CA LEU A 124 -15.76 -13.20 22.83
C LEU A 124 -15.10 -14.12 23.87
N ALA A 125 -14.91 -15.39 23.53
CA ALA A 125 -14.29 -16.36 24.44
C ALA A 125 -12.83 -16.05 24.75
N GLY A 126 -12.09 -15.48 23.79
CA GLY A 126 -10.67 -15.14 23.95
C GLY A 126 -9.74 -16.32 24.22
N SER A 127 -10.24 -17.55 24.08
CA SER A 127 -9.53 -18.80 24.41
C SER A 127 -8.93 -19.44 23.16
N LYS A 128 -7.59 -19.56 23.13
CA LYS A 128 -6.84 -20.17 22.02
C LYS A 128 -7.30 -21.62 21.76
N SER A 129 -7.49 -22.42 22.82
CA SER A 129 -7.91 -23.81 22.70
C SER A 129 -9.31 -23.95 22.11
N PHE A 130 -10.23 -23.07 22.53
CA PHE A 130 -11.59 -23.03 21.98
C PHE A 130 -11.59 -22.62 20.50
N SER A 131 -10.85 -21.56 20.15
CA SER A 131 -10.66 -21.12 18.77
C SER A 131 -10.07 -22.23 17.89
N LYS A 132 -9.05 -22.93 18.37
CA LYS A 132 -8.42 -24.04 17.62
C LYS A 132 -9.41 -25.19 17.36
N THR A 133 -10.32 -25.46 18.30
CA THR A 133 -11.39 -26.47 18.12
C THR A 133 -12.41 -26.02 17.07
N ILE A 134 -12.90 -24.79 17.16
CA ILE A 134 -13.84 -24.22 16.18
C ILE A 134 -13.24 -24.22 14.76
N PHE A 135 -11.99 -23.75 14.65
CA PHE A 135 -11.32 -23.59 13.37
C PHE A 135 -10.42 -24.78 13.02
N LYS A 136 -10.68 -25.98 13.59
CA LYS A 136 -9.86 -27.18 13.38
C LYS A 136 -9.64 -27.50 11.90
N THR A 137 -10.63 -27.29 11.05
CA THR A 137 -10.52 -27.48 9.60
C THR A 137 -9.48 -26.55 8.97
N ALA A 138 -9.42 -25.28 9.40
CA ALA A 138 -8.40 -24.34 8.94
C ALA A 138 -7.01 -24.78 9.42
N HIS A 139 -6.89 -25.13 10.71
CA HIS A 139 -5.63 -25.64 11.29
C HIS A 139 -5.13 -26.89 10.54
N ASN A 140 -6.00 -27.87 10.29
CA ASN A 140 -5.66 -29.11 9.56
C ASN A 140 -5.21 -28.84 8.12
N LYS A 141 -5.73 -27.79 7.48
CA LYS A 141 -5.26 -27.40 6.14
C LYS A 141 -3.80 -26.93 6.15
N PHE A 142 -3.34 -26.34 7.26
CA PHE A 142 -1.92 -26.02 7.52
C PHE A 142 -1.18 -27.13 8.28
N GLY A 143 -1.67 -28.37 8.23
CA GLY A 143 -1.04 -29.53 8.89
C GLY A 143 -1.38 -29.72 10.37
N GLY A 144 -2.07 -28.78 11.02
CA GLY A 144 -2.56 -28.92 12.40
C GLY A 144 -1.49 -28.76 13.50
N HIS A 145 -0.21 -28.69 13.12
CA HIS A 145 0.94 -28.66 14.01
C HIS A 145 1.53 -27.28 14.27
N ILE A 146 1.09 -26.24 13.55
CA ILE A 146 1.54 -24.86 13.74
C ILE A 146 1.32 -24.41 15.19
N LYS A 147 2.42 -24.06 15.85
CA LYS A 147 2.48 -23.41 17.16
C LYS A 147 2.56 -21.90 17.01
N TYR A 148 3.49 -21.43 16.16
CA TYR A 148 3.81 -20.00 15.98
C TYR A 148 3.91 -19.61 14.52
N LEU A 149 3.37 -18.43 14.21
CA LEU A 149 3.60 -17.69 12.97
C LEU A 149 4.54 -16.54 13.29
N VAL A 150 5.78 -16.55 12.81
CA VAL A 150 6.78 -15.51 13.14
C VAL A 150 6.88 -14.48 12.02
N SER A 151 6.48 -13.24 12.30
CA SER A 151 6.52 -12.11 11.37
C SER A 151 7.68 -11.17 11.66
N GLY A 152 8.44 -10.85 10.63
CA GLY A 152 9.53 -9.87 10.70
C GLY A 152 9.80 -9.18 9.36
N GLY A 153 10.73 -8.23 9.37
CA GLY A 153 11.17 -7.47 8.18
C GLY A 153 10.28 -6.29 7.78
N ALA A 154 9.03 -6.25 8.25
CA ALA A 154 8.14 -5.11 8.16
C ALA A 154 7.05 -5.21 9.25
N ALA A 155 6.38 -4.09 9.55
CA ALA A 155 5.26 -4.07 10.48
C ALA A 155 4.08 -4.91 9.91
N ILE A 156 3.50 -5.76 10.76
CA ILE A 156 2.27 -6.46 10.45
C ILE A 156 1.08 -5.69 11.02
N ASP A 157 -0.01 -5.66 10.27
CA ASP A 157 -1.22 -4.94 10.66
C ASP A 157 -1.87 -5.57 11.90
N LYS A 158 -2.28 -4.69 12.82
CA LYS A 158 -2.86 -5.09 14.12
C LYS A 158 -4.14 -5.91 13.97
N GLU A 159 -4.93 -5.62 12.94
CA GLU A 159 -6.17 -6.36 12.63
C GLU A 159 -5.84 -7.77 12.16
N ALA A 160 -4.76 -7.93 11.37
CA ALA A 160 -4.32 -9.24 10.96
C ALA A 160 -3.87 -10.11 12.15
N VAL A 161 -3.06 -9.55 13.05
CA VAL A 161 -2.64 -10.24 14.28
C VAL A 161 -3.85 -10.59 15.15
N HIS A 162 -4.82 -9.67 15.27
CA HIS A 162 -6.05 -9.89 16.01
C HIS A 162 -6.89 -11.04 15.43
N ASP A 163 -7.07 -11.08 14.11
CA ASP A 163 -7.83 -12.13 13.45
C ASP A 163 -7.15 -13.50 13.58
N PHE A 164 -5.83 -13.57 13.42
CA PHE A 164 -5.09 -14.82 13.65
C PHE A 164 -5.28 -15.32 15.08
N LYS A 165 -5.26 -14.42 16.06
CA LYS A 165 -5.54 -14.76 17.47
C LYS A 165 -6.95 -15.34 17.63
N ILE A 166 -7.97 -14.75 17.00
CA ILE A 166 -9.35 -15.26 17.03
C ILE A 166 -9.43 -16.64 16.37
N LEU A 167 -8.68 -16.87 15.30
CA LEU A 167 -8.58 -18.15 14.59
C LEU A 167 -7.77 -19.21 15.37
N GLY A 168 -7.20 -18.86 16.53
CA GLY A 168 -6.42 -19.77 17.38
C GLY A 168 -4.97 -19.93 16.95
N PHE A 169 -4.47 -19.09 16.05
CA PHE A 169 -3.05 -18.97 15.73
C PHE A 169 -2.39 -17.95 16.66
N GLU A 170 -1.10 -18.12 16.89
CA GLU A 170 -0.30 -17.17 17.66
C GLU A 170 0.77 -16.58 16.76
N VAL A 171 0.67 -15.28 16.52
CA VAL A 171 1.64 -14.53 15.73
C VAL A 171 2.67 -13.93 16.67
N LEU A 172 3.94 -14.25 16.43
CA LEU A 172 5.06 -13.61 17.10
C LEU A 172 5.66 -12.57 16.16
N GLU A 173 5.87 -11.35 16.66
CA GLU A 173 6.41 -10.23 15.90
C GLU A 173 7.84 -9.98 16.36
N GLY A 174 8.74 -9.67 15.43
CA GLY A 174 10.12 -9.30 15.73
C GLY A 174 10.52 -8.03 15.00
N TYR A 175 11.28 -7.17 15.68
CA TYR A 175 11.92 -6.01 15.07
C TYR A 175 13.43 -6.12 15.16
N GLY A 176 14.06 -5.70 14.07
CA GLY A 176 15.49 -5.56 13.96
C GLY A 176 15.88 -5.36 12.51
N MET A 177 17.17 -5.52 12.24
CA MET A 177 17.80 -5.19 10.98
C MET A 177 19.08 -6.00 10.80
N SER A 178 19.68 -5.96 9.62
CA SER A 178 20.94 -6.66 9.37
C SER A 178 22.03 -6.24 10.34
N GLU A 179 22.08 -4.96 10.69
CA GLU A 179 23.02 -4.33 11.61
C GLU A 179 22.86 -4.83 13.06
N ALA A 180 21.82 -5.62 13.37
CA ALA A 180 21.53 -6.18 14.69
C ALA A 180 21.37 -7.72 14.72
N ALA A 181 21.77 -8.41 13.64
CA ALA A 181 22.04 -9.85 13.61
C ALA A 181 20.99 -10.89 14.11
N PRO A 182 19.70 -10.84 13.74
CA PRO A 182 18.94 -9.78 13.07
C PRO A 182 17.96 -9.06 14.01
N MET A 183 17.83 -9.47 15.27
CA MET A 183 16.75 -9.04 16.18
C MET A 183 17.25 -8.04 17.23
N ILE A 184 16.42 -7.04 17.49
CA ILE A 184 16.54 -6.09 18.60
C ILE A 184 15.43 -6.36 19.63
N THR A 185 14.20 -6.59 19.16
CA THR A 185 13.06 -7.00 19.99
C THR A 185 12.31 -8.18 19.38
N PHE A 186 11.62 -8.93 20.22
CA PHE A 186 10.60 -9.89 19.77
C PHE A 186 9.48 -10.05 20.81
N THR A 187 8.31 -10.46 20.34
CA THR A 187 7.21 -10.86 21.22
C THR A 187 7.44 -12.25 21.77
N ARG A 188 7.13 -12.42 23.06
CA ARG A 188 7.29 -13.71 23.75
C ARG A 188 5.98 -14.50 23.65
N PRO A 189 6.04 -15.85 23.57
CA PRO A 189 4.84 -16.67 23.63
C PRO A 189 3.93 -16.27 24.81
N SER A 190 2.64 -16.16 24.52
CA SER A 190 1.57 -15.73 25.44
C SER A 190 1.67 -14.31 26.00
N LYS A 191 2.65 -13.51 25.56
CA LYS A 191 2.87 -12.11 25.97
C LYS A 191 2.89 -11.16 24.77
N VAL A 192 1.98 -11.37 23.83
CA VAL A 192 1.83 -10.50 22.64
C VAL A 192 0.98 -9.29 22.99
N ARG A 193 1.50 -8.08 22.74
CA ARG A 193 0.80 -6.80 22.87
C ARG A 193 0.53 -6.25 21.47
N LEU A 194 -0.75 -6.04 21.13
CA LEU A 194 -1.15 -5.67 19.76
C LEU A 194 -0.47 -4.37 19.30
N GLY A 195 0.25 -4.45 18.19
CA GLY A 195 0.96 -3.31 17.61
C GLY A 195 2.32 -3.00 18.22
N SER A 196 2.80 -3.84 19.15
CA SER A 196 4.17 -3.76 19.65
C SER A 196 5.04 -4.79 18.94
N ALA A 197 6.28 -4.41 18.65
CA ALA A 197 7.32 -5.31 18.17
C ALA A 197 7.95 -6.17 19.29
N GLY A 198 7.33 -6.20 20.46
CA GLY A 198 7.77 -6.96 21.63
C GLY A 198 8.77 -6.23 22.50
N GLN A 199 9.51 -6.99 23.29
CA GLN A 199 10.48 -6.47 24.25
C GLN A 199 11.90 -6.73 23.77
N ALA A 200 12.87 -6.03 24.35
CA ALA A 200 14.28 -6.24 24.07
C ALA A 200 14.67 -7.73 24.13
N VAL A 201 15.45 -8.14 23.13
CA VAL A 201 16.17 -9.41 23.13
C VAL A 201 17.01 -9.49 24.40
N PRO A 202 17.03 -10.62 25.13
CA PRO A 202 17.84 -10.74 26.34
C PRO A 202 19.32 -10.40 26.11
N GLY A 203 19.84 -9.44 26.87
CA GLY A 203 21.21 -8.93 26.75
C GLY A 203 21.38 -7.76 25.77
N ILE A 204 20.29 -7.28 25.17
CA ILE A 204 20.26 -6.09 24.31
C ILE A 204 19.59 -4.96 25.08
N GLU A 205 20.22 -3.79 25.07
CA GLU A 205 19.69 -2.56 25.64
C GLU A 205 19.03 -1.73 24.53
N ILE A 206 17.92 -1.07 24.88
CA ILE A 206 17.19 -0.17 23.98
C ILE A 206 17.01 1.17 24.68
N ASN A 207 17.32 2.24 23.96
CA ASN A 207 17.06 3.61 24.36
C ASN A 207 16.32 4.36 23.26
N ILE A 208 15.54 5.38 23.65
CA ILE A 208 14.89 6.29 22.71
C ILE A 208 15.58 7.66 22.81
N VAL A 209 16.26 8.07 21.74
CA VAL A 209 16.98 9.35 21.66
C VAL A 209 16.33 10.20 20.59
N GLU A 210 15.75 11.34 20.94
CA GLU A 210 15.02 12.20 19.98
C GLU A 210 13.93 11.44 19.18
N ASN A 211 13.22 10.53 19.84
CA ASN A 211 12.25 9.58 19.25
C ASN A 211 12.86 8.48 18.36
N GLU A 212 14.16 8.48 18.13
CA GLU A 212 14.87 7.42 17.39
C GLU A 212 15.18 6.24 18.31
N ILE A 213 14.91 5.04 17.81
CA ILE A 213 15.24 3.79 18.48
C ILE A 213 16.75 3.59 18.37
N THR A 214 17.40 3.41 19.51
CA THR A 214 18.82 3.08 19.58
C THR A 214 18.99 1.76 20.33
N ALA A 215 19.93 0.94 19.88
CA ALA A 215 20.19 -0.37 20.45
C ALA A 215 21.68 -0.58 20.75
N ARG A 216 21.98 -1.23 21.86
CA ARG A 216 23.35 -1.63 22.22
C ARG A 216 23.35 -3.07 22.70
N GLY A 217 24.35 -3.83 22.26
CA GLY A 217 24.58 -5.16 22.77
C GLY A 217 25.45 -5.97 21.83
N LYS A 218 25.67 -7.23 22.20
CA LYS A 218 26.56 -8.15 21.48
C LYS A 218 26.09 -8.46 20.06
N ASN A 219 24.82 -8.22 19.73
CA ASN A 219 24.23 -8.43 18.41
C ASN A 219 24.53 -7.32 17.39
N ILE A 220 25.05 -6.17 17.83
CA ILE A 220 25.29 -5.03 16.95
C ILE A 220 26.52 -5.29 16.07
N MET A 221 26.39 -5.02 14.77
CA MET A 221 27.42 -5.23 13.76
C MET A 221 28.78 -4.61 14.12
N ALA A 222 29.84 -5.12 13.52
CA ALA A 222 31.16 -4.51 13.59
C ALA A 222 31.26 -3.21 12.77
N GLY A 223 30.39 -3.04 11.76
CA GLY A 223 30.35 -1.89 10.87
C GLY A 223 30.02 -2.26 9.43
N TYR A 224 30.08 -1.28 8.54
CA TYR A 224 29.93 -1.48 7.10
C TYR A 224 31.28 -1.73 6.42
N TYR A 225 31.34 -2.76 5.56
CA TYR A 225 32.54 -3.17 4.84
C TYR A 225 33.06 -2.05 3.94
N ASN A 226 34.31 -1.64 4.15
CA ASN A 226 34.98 -0.54 3.44
C ASN A 226 34.22 0.79 3.46
N LYS A 227 33.47 1.06 4.53
CA LYS A 227 32.65 2.26 4.71
C LYS A 227 32.71 2.79 6.16
N PRO A 228 33.88 3.30 6.61
CA PRO A 228 34.06 3.78 7.98
C PRO A 228 33.18 4.98 8.31
N ASP A 229 33.00 5.93 7.38
CA ASP A 229 32.17 7.12 7.61
C ASP A 229 30.70 6.74 7.80
N ASP A 230 30.14 5.91 6.91
CA ASP A 230 28.79 5.36 7.05
C ASP A 230 28.61 4.59 8.37
N THR A 231 29.68 3.96 8.87
CA THR A 231 29.65 3.23 10.14
C THR A 231 29.59 4.19 11.32
N ALA A 232 30.41 5.23 11.32
CA ALA A 232 30.43 6.25 12.37
C ALA A 232 29.12 7.07 12.43
N GLU A 233 28.39 7.19 11.32
CA GLU A 233 27.07 7.83 11.28
C GLU A 233 26.02 7.09 12.12
N VAL A 234 26.06 5.75 12.13
CA VAL A 234 25.04 4.91 12.76
C VAL A 234 25.50 4.24 14.06
N ILE A 235 26.80 4.03 14.26
CA ILE A 235 27.37 3.51 15.51
C ILE A 235 28.04 4.64 16.28
N LYS A 236 27.44 5.05 17.41
CA LYS A 236 27.97 6.13 18.26
C LYS A 236 28.11 5.61 19.69
N ASN A 237 29.34 5.62 20.23
CA ASN A 237 29.62 5.14 21.59
C ASN A 237 29.05 3.73 21.87
N GLY A 238 29.13 2.82 20.88
CA GLY A 238 28.62 1.46 20.97
C GLY A 238 27.10 1.32 20.78
N TRP A 239 26.36 2.41 20.57
CA TRP A 239 24.94 2.40 20.26
C TRP A 239 24.72 2.45 18.75
N LEU A 240 23.89 1.53 18.24
CA LEU A 240 23.32 1.59 16.91
C LEU A 240 22.12 2.54 16.91
N TYR A 241 22.19 3.56 16.08
CA TYR A 241 21.09 4.44 15.69
C TYR A 241 20.39 3.81 14.49
N THR A 242 19.18 3.28 14.70
CA THR A 242 18.51 2.43 13.70
C THR A 242 17.92 3.24 12.54
N GLY A 243 17.73 4.56 12.75
CA GLY A 243 16.95 5.41 11.87
C GLY A 243 15.43 5.17 11.96
N ASP A 244 14.97 4.25 12.81
CA ASP A 244 13.54 4.00 13.04
C ASP A 244 13.06 4.77 14.28
N LEU A 245 11.84 5.26 14.23
CA LEU A 245 11.22 6.03 15.30
C LEU A 245 10.31 5.14 16.14
N GLY A 246 10.23 5.42 17.44
CA GLY A 246 9.34 4.67 18.32
C GLY A 246 9.36 5.12 19.77
N HIS A 247 8.64 4.38 20.60
CA HIS A 247 8.62 4.57 22.05
C HIS A 247 8.51 3.24 22.78
N LEU A 248 8.97 3.22 24.03
CA LEU A 248 8.79 2.11 24.96
C LEU A 248 7.63 2.44 25.90
N ASP A 249 6.81 1.44 26.22
CA ASP A 249 5.87 1.57 27.33
C ASP A 249 6.52 1.22 28.68
N LYS A 250 5.74 1.33 29.77
CA LYS A 250 6.21 1.08 31.14
C LYS A 250 6.66 -0.36 31.39
N GLU A 251 6.26 -1.31 30.55
CA GLU A 251 6.64 -2.72 30.62
C GLU A 251 7.76 -3.08 29.63
N GLY A 252 8.31 -2.09 28.93
CA GLY A 252 9.41 -2.27 27.98
C GLY A 252 8.99 -2.84 26.63
N TYR A 253 7.70 -2.76 26.26
CA TYR A 253 7.26 -3.08 24.91
C TYR A 253 7.57 -1.93 23.96
N LEU A 254 8.19 -2.25 22.83
CA LEU A 254 8.54 -1.29 21.79
C LEU A 254 7.39 -1.11 20.81
N PHE A 255 7.05 0.14 20.52
CA PHE A 255 6.09 0.54 19.50
C PHE A 255 6.80 1.41 18.46
N ILE A 256 6.90 0.89 17.24
CA ILE A 256 7.54 1.59 16.12
C ILE A 256 6.52 2.51 15.49
N THR A 257 6.90 3.76 15.25
CA THR A 257 6.02 4.82 14.75
C THR A 257 6.36 5.29 13.34
N GLY A 258 7.54 4.94 12.82
CA GLY A 258 7.95 5.26 11.45
C GLY A 258 9.46 5.18 11.28
N ARG A 259 9.98 5.79 10.21
CA ARG A 259 11.42 5.87 9.93
C ARG A 259 11.84 7.30 9.71
N LYS A 260 12.91 7.75 10.38
CA LYS A 260 13.39 9.15 10.38
C LYS A 260 13.55 9.75 8.98
N LYS A 261 14.06 8.96 8.03
CA LYS A 261 14.24 9.37 6.62
C LYS A 261 12.96 9.33 5.78
N ASP A 262 11.95 8.57 6.21
CA ASP A 262 10.68 8.41 5.50
C ASP A 262 9.59 9.33 6.08
N ILE A 263 9.83 9.97 7.23
CA ILE A 263 8.91 10.96 7.81
C ILE A 263 8.81 12.16 6.88
N ILE A 264 7.59 12.49 6.50
CA ILE A 264 7.25 13.75 5.86
C ILE A 264 7.23 14.83 6.94
N ILE A 265 8.04 15.88 6.77
CA ILE A 265 8.07 17.06 7.63
C ILE A 265 7.45 18.20 6.84
N LEU A 266 6.26 18.65 7.27
CA LEU A 266 5.62 19.84 6.70
C LEU A 266 6.25 21.12 7.28
N SER A 267 6.10 22.26 6.61
CA SER A 267 6.66 23.57 7.00
C SER A 267 6.18 24.01 8.39
N ASN A 268 5.00 23.54 8.80
CA ASN A 268 4.43 23.75 10.13
C ASN A 268 5.10 22.88 11.23
N GLY A 269 6.15 22.13 10.90
CA GLY A 269 6.91 21.29 11.82
C GLY A 269 6.22 19.98 12.21
N LYS A 270 5.11 19.60 11.56
CA LYS A 270 4.43 18.32 11.83
C LYS A 270 5.10 17.17 11.09
N ASN A 271 5.41 16.13 11.86
CA ASN A 271 5.97 14.87 11.37
C ASN A 271 4.84 13.89 11.01
N ILE A 272 4.87 13.38 9.80
CA ILE A 272 3.86 12.48 9.25
C ILE A 272 4.56 11.22 8.75
N ASN A 273 4.11 10.07 9.24
CA ASN A 273 4.53 8.79 8.68
C ASN A 273 3.62 8.45 7.47
N PRO A 274 4.14 8.44 6.22
CA PRO A 274 3.32 8.15 5.04
C PRO A 274 2.71 6.75 5.09
N GLU A 275 3.40 5.75 5.65
CA GLU A 275 2.88 4.37 5.75
C GLU A 275 1.58 4.29 6.57
N GLU A 276 1.45 5.12 7.62
CA GLU A 276 0.21 5.19 8.43
C GLU A 276 -0.98 5.64 7.56
N ILE A 277 -0.73 6.52 6.60
CA ILE A 277 -1.73 7.07 5.70
C ILE A 277 -2.05 6.06 4.60
N GLU A 278 -1.02 5.51 3.97
CA GLU A 278 -1.12 4.50 2.91
C GLU A 278 -1.96 3.30 3.37
N MET A 279 -1.64 2.74 4.55
CA MET A 279 -2.41 1.64 5.13
C MET A 279 -3.89 1.97 5.34
N LYS A 280 -4.21 3.22 5.69
CA LYS A 280 -5.61 3.65 5.86
C LYS A 280 -6.32 3.76 4.51
N LEU A 281 -5.66 4.34 3.50
CA LEU A 281 -6.21 4.46 2.15
C LEU A 281 -6.49 3.08 1.52
N GLU A 282 -5.54 2.14 1.65
CA GLU A 282 -5.72 0.75 1.17
C GLU A 282 -6.91 0.05 1.85
N LYS A 283 -7.17 0.35 3.13
CA LYS A 283 -8.29 -0.25 3.87
C LYS A 283 -9.65 0.37 3.52
N LEU A 284 -9.69 1.62 3.06
CA LEU A 284 -10.94 2.31 2.75
C LEU A 284 -11.62 1.77 1.50
N SER A 285 -10.85 1.33 0.50
CA SER A 285 -11.41 0.79 -0.74
C SER A 285 -10.60 -0.37 -1.32
N PRO A 286 -11.24 -1.50 -1.67
CA PRO A 286 -10.55 -2.60 -2.34
C PRO A 286 -10.09 -2.25 -3.76
N ALA A 287 -10.52 -1.09 -4.30
CA ALA A 287 -10.05 -0.57 -5.57
C ALA A 287 -8.66 0.11 -5.48
N VAL A 288 -8.11 0.31 -4.29
CA VAL A 288 -6.72 0.77 -4.13
C VAL A 288 -5.81 -0.47 -4.20
N LYS A 289 -5.12 -0.68 -5.32
CA LYS A 289 -4.16 -1.79 -5.47
C LYS A 289 -2.86 -1.48 -4.75
N GLU A 290 -2.36 -0.26 -4.92
CA GLU A 290 -1.17 0.27 -4.27
C GLU A 290 -1.36 1.78 -4.05
N VAL A 291 -0.76 2.31 -3.00
CA VAL A 291 -0.74 3.77 -2.77
C VAL A 291 0.56 4.18 -2.11
N GLY A 292 1.14 5.28 -2.59
CA GLY A 292 2.28 5.94 -1.98
C GLY A 292 1.94 7.39 -1.65
N VAL A 293 2.37 7.90 -0.51
CA VAL A 293 2.11 9.27 -0.08
C VAL A 293 3.42 10.04 0.09
N PHE A 294 3.47 11.26 -0.44
CA PHE A 294 4.63 12.15 -0.33
C PHE A 294 4.16 13.59 -0.09
N ALA A 295 5.09 14.48 0.27
CA ALA A 295 4.80 15.92 0.34
C ALA A 295 5.01 16.58 -1.02
N MET A 296 4.03 17.39 -1.44
CA MET A 296 4.08 18.27 -2.61
C MET A 296 3.51 19.62 -2.22
N ASP A 297 4.24 20.71 -2.49
CA ASP A 297 3.83 22.08 -2.19
C ASP A 297 3.34 22.25 -0.73
N ASP A 298 4.09 21.68 0.22
CA ASP A 298 3.79 21.70 1.66
C ASP A 298 2.45 21.04 2.07
N SER A 299 1.94 20.16 1.21
CA SER A 299 0.73 19.39 1.43
C SER A 299 0.94 17.91 1.09
N LEU A 300 0.07 17.02 1.56
CA LEU A 300 0.19 15.61 1.22
C LEU A 300 -0.44 15.31 -0.14
N HIS A 301 0.29 14.54 -0.95
CA HIS A 301 -0.15 14.04 -2.25
C HIS A 301 -0.06 12.52 -2.32
N ALA A 302 -1.12 11.87 -2.81
CA ALA A 302 -1.18 10.41 -2.94
C ALA A 302 -0.99 9.96 -4.40
N VAL A 303 -0.16 8.95 -4.64
CA VAL A 303 -0.02 8.27 -5.93
C VAL A 303 -0.69 6.91 -5.79
N ILE A 304 -1.77 6.67 -6.53
CA ILE A 304 -2.64 5.50 -6.38
C ILE A 304 -2.56 4.67 -7.65
N LEU A 305 -2.25 3.38 -7.52
CA LEU A 305 -2.49 2.38 -8.56
C LEU A 305 -3.88 1.77 -8.33
N PRO A 306 -4.85 1.95 -9.24
CA PRO A 306 -6.16 1.34 -9.12
C PRO A 306 -6.16 -0.18 -9.38
N ASP A 307 -7.06 -0.90 -8.71
CA ASP A 307 -7.56 -2.21 -9.15
C ASP A 307 -8.95 -2.03 -9.77
N PHE A 308 -8.98 -1.79 -11.08
CA PHE A 308 -10.22 -1.56 -11.82
C PHE A 308 -11.19 -2.76 -11.73
N THR A 309 -10.69 -3.98 -11.48
CA THR A 309 -11.55 -5.17 -11.34
C THR A 309 -12.41 -5.15 -10.07
N LYS A 310 -12.09 -4.27 -9.12
CA LYS A 310 -12.81 -4.11 -7.84
C LYS A 310 -13.79 -2.96 -7.84
N ILE A 311 -13.86 -2.20 -8.93
CA ILE A 311 -14.85 -1.14 -9.15
C ILE A 311 -16.07 -1.79 -9.81
N LYS A 312 -17.27 -1.54 -9.26
CA LYS A 312 -18.51 -2.11 -9.83
C LYS A 312 -18.83 -1.41 -11.16
N ASN A 313 -19.26 -2.17 -12.17
CA ASN A 313 -19.64 -1.67 -13.50
C ASN A 313 -20.73 -0.58 -13.47
N ASP A 314 -21.53 -0.51 -12.41
CA ASP A 314 -22.60 0.49 -12.22
C ASP A 314 -22.12 1.78 -11.52
N THR A 315 -20.80 2.00 -11.40
CA THR A 315 -20.26 3.26 -10.86
C THR A 315 -20.30 4.31 -11.98
N PRO A 316 -21.26 5.25 -12.00
CA PRO A 316 -21.36 6.23 -13.07
C PRO A 316 -20.44 7.40 -12.70
N GLY A 317 -19.35 7.60 -13.42
CA GLY A 317 -18.47 8.77 -13.27
C GLY A 317 -16.98 8.49 -13.46
N ASP A 318 -16.24 9.58 -13.62
CA ASP A 318 -14.78 9.64 -13.70
C ASP A 318 -14.12 8.82 -12.57
N PHE A 319 -13.12 8.00 -12.89
CA PHE A 319 -12.33 7.26 -11.88
C PHE A 319 -11.66 8.21 -10.88
N GLN A 320 -11.29 9.41 -11.32
CA GLN A 320 -10.79 10.47 -10.44
C GLN A 320 -11.83 10.79 -9.37
N ASP A 321 -13.10 11.00 -9.75
CA ASP A 321 -14.19 11.24 -8.79
C ASP A 321 -14.45 10.03 -7.90
N PHE A 322 -14.38 8.81 -8.44
CA PHE A 322 -14.50 7.61 -7.62
C PHE A 322 -13.45 7.61 -6.50
N PHE A 323 -12.16 7.80 -6.81
CA PHE A 323 -11.11 7.81 -5.78
C PHE A 323 -11.19 9.03 -4.86
N LYS A 324 -11.57 10.19 -5.40
CA LYS A 324 -11.80 11.39 -4.60
C LYS A 324 -12.88 11.17 -3.54
N TRP A 325 -14.07 10.72 -3.93
CA TRP A 325 -15.23 10.62 -3.04
C TRP A 325 -15.29 9.33 -2.23
N ASN A 326 -14.68 8.24 -2.69
CA ASN A 326 -14.72 6.95 -2.00
C ASN A 326 -13.44 6.61 -1.24
N VAL A 327 -12.34 7.35 -1.47
CA VAL A 327 -11.06 7.08 -0.81
C VAL A 327 -10.50 8.33 -0.13
N ILE A 328 -10.26 9.41 -0.87
CA ILE A 328 -9.58 10.60 -0.34
C ILE A 328 -10.47 11.38 0.64
N ASP A 329 -11.72 11.68 0.28
CA ASP A 329 -12.64 12.44 1.11
C ASP A 329 -13.00 11.68 2.41
N PRO A 330 -13.37 10.38 2.38
CA PRO A 330 -13.60 9.61 3.59
C PRO A 330 -12.38 9.53 4.51
N TYR A 331 -11.17 9.46 3.95
CA TYR A 331 -9.93 9.54 4.70
C TYR A 331 -9.77 10.91 5.37
N ASN A 332 -9.90 11.99 4.60
CA ASN A 332 -9.72 13.37 5.05
C ASN A 332 -10.70 13.74 6.16
N ASN A 333 -11.90 13.18 6.16
CA ASN A 333 -12.91 13.39 7.21
C ASN A 333 -12.59 12.68 8.54
N GLN A 334 -11.61 11.77 8.57
CA GLN A 334 -11.22 11.00 9.76
C GLN A 334 -9.91 11.47 10.42
N VAL A 335 -9.23 12.46 9.84
CA VAL A 335 -7.89 12.86 10.27
C VAL A 335 -7.78 14.34 10.60
N SER A 336 -6.78 14.69 11.40
CA SER A 336 -6.43 16.08 11.70
C SER A 336 -6.05 16.85 10.43
N PRO A 337 -6.28 18.17 10.36
CA PRO A 337 -6.06 18.96 9.14
C PRO A 337 -4.69 18.77 8.46
N TYR A 338 -3.60 18.72 9.24
CA TYR A 338 -2.25 18.55 8.71
C TYR A 338 -1.95 17.15 8.13
N LYS A 339 -2.84 16.16 8.35
CA LYS A 339 -2.76 14.82 7.75
C LYS A 339 -3.67 14.66 6.53
N LYS A 340 -4.39 15.71 6.10
CA LYS A 340 -5.27 15.64 4.94
C LYS A 340 -4.46 15.57 3.65
N ILE A 341 -4.96 14.79 2.70
CA ILE A 341 -4.44 14.66 1.34
C ILE A 341 -5.12 15.72 0.48
N HIS A 342 -4.32 16.62 -0.08
CA HIS A 342 -4.80 17.75 -0.87
C HIS A 342 -4.78 17.48 -2.38
N GLY A 343 -3.96 16.52 -2.82
CA GLY A 343 -3.91 16.07 -4.20
C GLY A 343 -3.69 14.56 -4.32
N PHE A 344 -4.09 13.99 -5.45
CA PHE A 344 -3.73 12.61 -5.78
C PHE A 344 -3.53 12.44 -7.29
N THR A 345 -2.79 11.38 -7.66
CA THR A 345 -2.49 11.00 -9.03
C THR A 345 -2.80 9.51 -9.19
N LEU A 346 -3.60 9.17 -10.19
CA LEU A 346 -3.79 7.78 -10.59
C LEU A 346 -2.66 7.37 -11.54
N VAL A 347 -2.07 6.19 -11.32
CA VAL A 347 -1.04 5.61 -12.18
C VAL A 347 -1.52 4.27 -12.74
N ASN A 348 -0.93 3.84 -13.86
CA ASN A 348 -1.22 2.55 -14.50
C ASN A 348 -0.09 1.53 -14.33
N GLU A 349 1.01 1.91 -13.69
CA GLU A 349 2.17 1.07 -13.42
C GLU A 349 2.39 0.86 -11.91
N GLU A 350 3.08 -0.22 -11.56
CA GLU A 350 3.39 -0.55 -10.16
C GLU A 350 4.33 0.49 -9.54
N LEU A 351 4.05 0.84 -8.28
CA LEU A 351 4.87 1.80 -7.56
C LEU A 351 6.26 1.21 -7.30
N PRO A 352 7.31 2.04 -7.28
CA PRO A 352 8.67 1.57 -7.08
C PRO A 352 8.81 0.96 -5.69
N LYS A 353 9.14 -0.34 -5.65
CA LYS A 353 9.27 -1.11 -4.40
C LYS A 353 10.67 -1.67 -4.20
N THR A 354 10.97 -2.01 -2.96
CA THR A 354 12.12 -2.84 -2.57
C THR A 354 11.83 -4.32 -2.87
N ARG A 355 12.85 -5.18 -2.79
CA ARG A 355 12.67 -6.64 -2.95
C ARG A 355 11.71 -7.25 -1.91
N LEU A 356 11.56 -6.61 -0.75
CA LEU A 356 10.62 -7.02 0.32
C LEU A 356 9.22 -6.40 0.14
N GLY A 357 8.99 -5.61 -0.92
CA GLY A 357 7.69 -5.04 -1.25
C GLY A 357 7.40 -3.66 -0.64
N LYS A 358 8.33 -3.07 0.13
CA LYS A 358 8.18 -1.70 0.68
C LYS A 358 8.31 -0.63 -0.41
N ILE A 359 7.44 0.37 -0.42
CA ILE A 359 7.45 1.51 -1.35
C ILE A 359 8.72 2.36 -1.15
N LYS A 360 9.26 2.89 -2.25
CA LYS A 360 10.38 3.84 -2.27
C LYS A 360 9.84 5.27 -2.38
N HIS A 361 9.46 5.87 -1.26
CA HIS A 361 8.82 7.20 -1.22
C HIS A 361 9.58 8.30 -1.95
N PHE A 362 10.92 8.30 -1.89
CA PHE A 362 11.77 9.25 -2.61
C PHE A 362 11.65 9.21 -4.15
N GLN A 363 11.03 8.16 -4.70
CA GLN A 363 10.78 8.02 -6.13
C GLN A 363 9.34 8.36 -6.53
N LEU A 364 8.47 8.75 -5.59
CA LEU A 364 7.05 9.01 -5.89
C LEU A 364 6.83 10.33 -6.62
N GLU A 365 7.64 11.35 -6.33
CA GLU A 365 7.51 12.69 -6.92
C GLU A 365 7.57 12.68 -8.46
N LYS A 366 8.37 11.77 -9.04
CA LYS A 366 8.50 11.63 -10.50
C LYS A 366 7.17 11.31 -11.19
N PHE A 367 6.24 10.64 -10.52
CA PHE A 367 4.93 10.28 -11.08
C PHE A 367 4.00 11.50 -11.13
N ALA A 368 4.16 12.46 -10.22
CA ALA A 368 3.43 13.73 -10.27
C ALA A 368 4.00 14.68 -11.36
N VAL A 369 5.33 14.68 -11.55
CA VAL A 369 6.01 15.55 -12.54
C VAL A 369 5.84 15.06 -13.99
N HIS A 370 5.82 13.75 -14.25
CA HIS A 370 5.69 13.21 -15.62
C HIS A 370 4.35 13.59 -16.29
N MET A 371 3.28 13.76 -15.51
CA MET A 371 1.99 14.29 -15.98
C MET A 371 2.08 15.76 -16.40
N LYS A 372 2.73 16.62 -15.61
CA LYS A 372 2.92 18.04 -15.96
C LYS A 372 3.82 18.24 -17.18
N LYS A 373 4.87 17.43 -17.33
CA LYS A 373 5.88 17.58 -18.40
C LYS A 373 5.42 17.05 -19.76
N ARG A 374 4.53 16.05 -19.79
CA ARG A 374 3.89 15.57 -21.04
C ARG A 374 3.06 16.65 -21.74
N LYS A 375 2.54 17.63 -20.98
CA LYS A 375 1.69 18.70 -21.52
C LYS A 375 2.43 19.85 -22.22
N SER A 376 3.76 19.93 -22.17
CA SER A 376 4.49 21.16 -22.57
C SER A 376 5.39 21.06 -23.81
N GLU A 377 5.56 19.90 -24.47
CA GLU A 377 6.62 19.71 -25.48
C GLU A 377 6.18 19.39 -26.93
N GLU A 378 4.88 19.37 -27.28
CA GLU A 378 4.47 19.08 -28.66
C GLU A 378 4.28 20.34 -29.53
N ASN A 379 5.13 20.52 -30.55
CA ASN A 379 4.99 21.53 -31.60
C ASN A 379 3.85 21.12 -32.57
N ILE A 380 2.61 21.31 -32.13
CA ILE A 380 1.41 20.89 -32.85
C ILE A 380 0.95 22.00 -33.80
N LYS A 381 0.71 21.67 -35.08
CA LYS A 381 0.20 22.63 -36.07
C LYS A 381 -1.30 22.83 -35.89
N LEU A 382 -1.68 23.95 -35.27
CA LEU A 382 -3.06 24.30 -34.97
C LEU A 382 -3.80 24.86 -36.20
N PHE A 383 -5.12 24.71 -36.22
CA PHE A 383 -5.98 25.10 -37.33
C PHE A 383 -7.32 25.67 -36.81
N GLU A 384 -8.07 26.33 -37.68
CA GLU A 384 -9.19 27.22 -37.33
C GLU A 384 -10.26 26.58 -36.43
N GLU A 385 -10.62 25.31 -36.66
CA GLU A 385 -11.57 24.57 -35.82
C GLU A 385 -11.06 24.38 -34.40
N TYR A 386 -9.76 24.12 -34.22
CA TYR A 386 -9.15 24.00 -32.90
C TYR A 386 -9.22 25.33 -32.15
N GLU A 387 -8.88 26.45 -32.81
CA GLU A 387 -8.93 27.78 -32.18
C GLU A 387 -10.34 28.18 -31.77
N LEU A 388 -11.37 27.82 -32.56
CA LEU A 388 -12.76 28.09 -32.22
C LEU A 388 -13.25 27.25 -31.03
N ILE A 389 -12.88 25.96 -30.98
CA ILE A 389 -13.22 25.09 -29.85
C ILE A 389 -12.48 25.52 -28.59
N LYS A 390 -11.18 25.81 -28.71
CA LYS A 390 -10.34 26.37 -27.65
C LYS A 390 -11.00 27.62 -27.08
N LYS A 391 -11.23 28.63 -27.91
CA LYS A 391 -11.81 29.91 -27.48
C LYS A 391 -13.16 29.72 -26.78
N PHE A 392 -14.03 28.88 -27.33
CA PHE A 392 -15.32 28.58 -26.67
C PHE A 392 -15.11 27.98 -25.29
N ILE A 393 -14.21 27.00 -25.15
CA ILE A 393 -13.96 26.34 -23.87
C ILE A 393 -13.33 27.32 -22.86
N GLU A 394 -12.34 28.12 -23.28
CA GLU A 394 -11.67 29.10 -22.42
C GLU A 394 -12.66 30.18 -21.93
N GLU A 395 -13.53 30.69 -22.83
CA GLU A 395 -14.51 31.73 -22.50
C GLU A 395 -15.69 31.20 -21.67
N GLN A 396 -16.15 29.96 -21.90
CA GLN A 396 -17.31 29.42 -21.18
C GLN A 396 -16.95 28.77 -19.84
N PHE A 397 -15.75 28.21 -19.71
CA PHE A 397 -15.38 27.42 -18.53
C PHE A 397 -14.20 28.01 -17.73
N GLU A 398 -13.65 29.16 -18.15
CA GLU A 398 -12.51 29.84 -17.52
C GLU A 398 -11.28 28.92 -17.34
N LYS A 399 -10.97 28.12 -18.36
CA LYS A 399 -9.85 27.16 -18.35
C LYS A 399 -8.81 27.54 -19.38
N ASP A 400 -7.56 27.14 -19.16
CA ASP A 400 -6.50 27.21 -20.17
C ASP A 400 -6.50 25.88 -20.94
N VAL A 401 -6.57 25.93 -22.28
CA VAL A 401 -6.77 24.74 -23.11
C VAL A 401 -5.53 24.43 -23.95
N HIS A 402 -4.93 23.28 -23.68
CA HIS A 402 -3.84 22.72 -24.47
C HIS A 402 -4.36 21.78 -25.57
N PRO A 403 -3.71 21.68 -26.75
CA PRO A 403 -4.21 20.87 -27.86
C PRO A 403 -4.41 19.39 -27.54
N THR A 404 -3.56 18.86 -26.67
CA THR A 404 -3.58 17.47 -26.22
C THR A 404 -4.48 17.22 -25.01
N ASP A 405 -5.11 18.25 -24.45
CA ASP A 405 -5.97 18.06 -23.29
C ASP A 405 -7.21 17.27 -23.67
N HIS A 406 -7.58 16.31 -22.83
CA HIS A 406 -8.86 15.64 -22.92
C HIS A 406 -9.98 16.51 -22.34
N ILE A 407 -11.10 16.61 -23.06
CA ILE A 407 -12.24 17.50 -22.76
C ILE A 407 -12.82 17.23 -21.36
N GLU A 408 -12.99 15.95 -21.02
CA GLU A 408 -13.49 15.54 -19.70
C GLU A 408 -12.36 15.40 -18.66
N MET A 409 -11.29 14.66 -18.97
CA MET A 409 -10.27 14.28 -17.98
C MET A 409 -9.29 15.40 -17.61
N ASP A 410 -8.88 16.22 -18.57
CA ASP A 410 -7.88 17.28 -18.35
C ASP A 410 -8.54 18.63 -18.14
N LEU A 411 -9.57 18.92 -18.94
CA LEU A 411 -10.31 20.17 -18.84
C LEU A 411 -11.49 20.07 -17.88
N ALA A 412 -11.78 18.92 -17.26
CA ALA A 412 -12.84 18.78 -16.24
C ALA A 412 -14.19 19.40 -16.65
N ILE A 413 -14.57 19.30 -17.93
CA ILE A 413 -15.87 19.78 -18.43
C ILE A 413 -16.92 18.73 -18.06
N ASP A 414 -17.91 19.15 -17.28
CA ASP A 414 -18.96 18.26 -16.79
C ASP A 414 -20.04 18.00 -17.86
N SER A 415 -21.00 17.11 -17.55
CA SER A 415 -22.12 16.77 -18.43
C SER A 415 -22.88 17.97 -18.99
N LEU A 416 -23.08 19.03 -18.19
CA LEU A 416 -23.76 20.25 -18.64
C LEU A 416 -22.87 21.05 -19.60
N GLY A 417 -21.58 21.12 -19.33
CA GLY A 417 -20.60 21.73 -20.22
C GLY A 417 -20.45 20.99 -21.55
N LEU A 418 -20.53 19.67 -21.56
CA LEU A 418 -20.52 18.86 -22.78
C LEU A 418 -21.77 19.08 -23.64
N VAL A 419 -22.94 19.30 -23.02
CA VAL A 419 -24.16 19.70 -23.74
C VAL A 419 -23.96 21.07 -24.40
N SER A 420 -23.38 22.04 -23.70
CA SER A 420 -23.07 23.35 -24.28
C SER A 420 -22.06 23.27 -25.42
N LEU A 421 -21.01 22.44 -25.26
CA LEU A 421 -20.04 22.18 -26.32
C LEU A 421 -20.68 21.48 -27.53
N SER A 422 -21.59 20.53 -27.32
CA SER A 422 -22.37 19.89 -28.39
C SER A 422 -23.22 20.89 -29.18
N VAL A 423 -23.92 21.78 -28.48
CA VAL A 423 -24.74 22.84 -29.09
C VAL A 423 -23.87 23.79 -29.89
N PHE A 424 -22.73 24.21 -29.33
CA PHE A 424 -21.75 25.03 -30.04
C PHE A 424 -21.24 24.34 -31.30
N VAL A 425 -20.82 23.08 -31.20
CA VAL A 425 -20.31 22.31 -32.35
C VAL A 425 -21.37 22.17 -33.44
N HIS A 426 -22.63 21.94 -33.06
CA HIS A 426 -23.75 21.88 -34.00
C HIS A 426 -24.04 23.23 -34.67
N ALA A 427 -24.08 24.31 -33.88
CA ALA A 427 -24.36 25.66 -34.38
C ALA A 427 -23.25 26.15 -35.31
N SER A 428 -21.98 25.96 -34.92
CA SER A 428 -20.82 26.50 -35.63
C SER A 428 -20.36 25.63 -36.80
N PHE A 429 -20.45 24.30 -36.70
CA PHE A 429 -19.90 23.37 -37.70
C PHE A 429 -20.93 22.47 -38.38
N GLY A 430 -22.18 22.46 -37.90
CA GLY A 430 -23.26 21.64 -38.47
C GLY A 430 -23.15 20.15 -38.16
N ILE A 431 -22.36 19.78 -37.15
CA ILE A 431 -22.13 18.39 -36.72
C ILE A 431 -22.85 18.15 -35.40
N SER A 432 -23.58 17.04 -35.29
CA SER A 432 -24.19 16.63 -34.02
C SER A 432 -23.32 15.57 -33.36
N ILE A 433 -22.77 15.89 -32.19
CA ILE A 433 -21.99 14.97 -31.34
C ILE A 433 -22.77 14.79 -30.04
N LYS A 434 -23.13 13.56 -29.67
CA LYS A 434 -23.82 13.31 -28.41
C LYS A 434 -22.84 13.43 -27.25
N GLU A 435 -23.34 13.76 -26.05
CA GLU A 435 -22.53 13.88 -24.83
C GLU A 435 -21.57 12.70 -24.63
N ASN A 436 -22.10 11.47 -24.67
CA ASN A 436 -21.31 10.24 -24.49
C ASN A 436 -20.31 9.95 -25.62
N ASP A 437 -20.37 10.69 -26.73
CA ASP A 437 -19.46 10.53 -27.86
C ASP A 437 -18.22 11.43 -27.75
N PHE A 438 -18.20 12.42 -26.84
CA PHE A 438 -17.03 13.28 -26.63
C PHE A 438 -15.83 12.50 -26.06
N ALA A 439 -16.08 11.52 -25.19
CA ALA A 439 -15.08 10.61 -24.66
C ALA A 439 -14.35 9.76 -25.74
N LYS A 440 -14.85 9.74 -26.98
CA LYS A 440 -14.19 9.03 -28.10
C LYS A 440 -13.02 9.82 -28.69
N TYR A 441 -12.93 11.12 -28.41
CA TYR A 441 -11.86 11.97 -28.90
C TYR A 441 -10.81 12.13 -27.81
N GLU A 442 -9.64 11.53 -28.04
CA GLU A 442 -8.55 11.44 -27.06
C GLU A 442 -7.98 12.81 -26.62
N SER A 443 -8.29 13.89 -27.35
CA SER A 443 -7.90 15.27 -27.03
C SER A 443 -8.75 16.31 -27.78
N VAL A 444 -8.66 17.59 -27.38
CA VAL A 444 -9.31 18.71 -28.08
C VAL A 444 -8.91 18.78 -29.54
N ILE A 445 -7.63 18.53 -29.88
CA ILE A 445 -7.21 18.54 -31.28
C ILE A 445 -7.79 17.38 -32.09
N LYS A 446 -7.97 16.19 -31.48
CA LYS A 446 -8.65 15.07 -32.16
C LYS A 446 -10.12 15.33 -32.42
N LEU A 447 -10.79 16.03 -31.51
CA LEU A 447 -12.14 16.53 -31.77
C LEU A 447 -12.15 17.53 -32.93
N ALA A 448 -11.20 18.47 -32.94
CA ALA A 448 -11.08 19.47 -34.00
C ALA A 448 -10.77 18.84 -35.38
N GLU A 449 -9.92 17.83 -35.44
CA GLU A 449 -9.62 17.06 -36.66
C GLU A 449 -10.89 16.39 -37.21
N TYR A 450 -11.63 15.70 -36.34
CA TYR A 450 -12.90 15.08 -36.72
C TYR A 450 -13.92 16.11 -37.25
N ILE A 451 -14.04 17.25 -36.58
CA ILE A 451 -14.94 18.32 -37.01
C ILE A 451 -14.52 18.87 -38.36
N LYS A 452 -13.23 19.11 -38.57
CA LYS A 452 -12.69 19.60 -39.84
C LYS A 452 -13.00 18.66 -41.01
N GLU A 453 -12.92 17.35 -40.79
CA GLU A 453 -13.19 16.32 -41.81
C GLU A 453 -14.68 16.16 -42.12
N ASN A 454 -15.57 16.49 -41.17
CA ASN A 454 -17.00 16.15 -41.25
C ASN A 454 -17.94 17.36 -41.20
N ARG A 455 -17.41 18.59 -41.15
CA ARG A 455 -18.23 19.82 -41.08
C ARG A 455 -19.04 20.03 -42.35
N THR A 456 -20.29 20.46 -42.18
CA THR A 456 -21.19 20.79 -43.28
C THR A 456 -21.35 22.30 -43.48
N LYS A 457 -20.91 23.08 -42.48
CA LYS A 457 -20.86 24.55 -42.50
C LYS A 457 -19.73 25.05 -41.60
N LEU A 458 -19.40 26.32 -41.74
CA LEU A 458 -18.55 27.04 -40.79
C LEU A 458 -19.18 28.42 -40.57
N THR A 459 -19.78 28.62 -39.40
CA THR A 459 -20.42 29.88 -39.01
C THR A 459 -19.91 30.30 -37.63
N VAL A 460 -19.30 31.50 -37.54
CA VAL A 460 -18.81 32.06 -36.29
C VAL A 460 -19.92 32.91 -35.67
N GLU A 461 -20.79 32.29 -34.86
CA GLU A 461 -21.77 33.02 -34.06
C GLU A 461 -21.31 33.04 -32.59
N ASN A 462 -21.34 34.21 -31.96
CA ASN A 462 -21.10 34.37 -30.53
C ASN A 462 -22.33 33.86 -29.77
N ILE A 463 -22.25 32.67 -29.18
CA ILE A 463 -23.35 32.07 -28.42
C ILE A 463 -23.20 32.46 -26.94
N GLN A 464 -24.08 33.34 -26.46
CA GLN A 464 -24.20 33.71 -25.04
C GLN A 464 -25.41 32.99 -24.42
N TRP A 465 -25.27 32.48 -23.20
CA TRP A 465 -26.31 31.75 -22.46
C TRP A 465 -27.66 32.47 -22.38
N SER A 466 -27.64 33.80 -22.37
CA SER A 466 -28.84 34.64 -22.35
C SER A 466 -29.76 34.45 -23.55
N ASP A 467 -29.25 33.93 -24.67
CA ASP A 467 -30.01 33.80 -25.91
C ASP A 467 -30.57 32.39 -26.12
N ILE A 468 -29.91 31.37 -25.56
CA ILE A 468 -30.40 29.98 -25.54
C ILE A 468 -31.62 29.85 -24.62
N LEU A 469 -31.59 30.47 -23.44
CA LEU A 469 -32.67 30.40 -22.44
C LEU A 469 -33.96 31.13 -22.86
N LYS A 470 -33.93 31.94 -23.93
CA LYS A 470 -35.11 32.65 -24.45
C LYS A 470 -35.92 31.86 -25.48
N SER A 471 -35.41 30.72 -25.94
CA SER A 471 -36.14 29.87 -26.89
C SER A 471 -37.20 29.03 -26.16
N PRO A 472 -38.47 29.00 -26.61
CA PRO A 472 -39.52 28.30 -25.89
C PRO A 472 -39.29 26.78 -25.90
N PHE A 473 -39.17 26.19 -24.72
CA PHE A 473 -39.10 24.73 -24.53
C PHE A 473 -40.45 24.08 -24.92
N SER A 474 -40.47 23.28 -25.98
CA SER A 474 -41.61 22.39 -26.28
C SER A 474 -41.42 21.04 -25.60
N PHE A 475 -42.22 20.72 -24.59
CA PHE A 475 -42.34 19.37 -24.06
C PHE A 475 -43.19 18.51 -25.01
N SER A 476 -42.66 17.39 -25.49
CA SER A 476 -43.47 16.28 -26.00
C SER A 476 -43.49 15.20 -24.91
N LEU A 477 -44.60 15.11 -24.18
CA LEU A 477 -44.90 14.00 -23.27
C LEU A 477 -45.55 12.87 -24.09
N SER A 478 -44.82 11.79 -24.33
CA SER A 478 -45.41 10.54 -24.82
C SER A 478 -45.91 9.69 -23.64
N ASN A 479 -47.23 9.58 -23.56
CA ASN A 479 -47.98 8.81 -22.56
C ASN A 479 -47.92 7.29 -22.88
N PRO A 480 -47.94 6.38 -21.89
CA PRO A 480 -47.82 4.94 -22.10
C PRO A 480 -49.18 4.23 -22.26
N LYS A 481 -49.17 3.11 -23.01
CA LYS A 481 -50.20 2.07 -23.24
C LYS A 481 -51.21 2.26 -24.38
N LYS A 482 -51.15 1.37 -25.38
CA LYS A 482 -52.13 0.27 -25.56
C LYS A 482 -51.69 -0.74 -26.64
N GLN A 483 -51.89 -2.01 -26.31
CA GLN A 483 -51.85 -3.20 -27.17
C GLN A 483 -52.83 -3.07 -28.36
N ALA A 484 -52.50 -3.67 -29.51
CA ALA A 484 -53.27 -4.80 -30.07
C ALA A 484 -52.60 -5.40 -31.32
N VAL A 485 -52.65 -6.73 -31.32
CA VAL A 485 -52.34 -7.73 -32.35
C VAL A 485 -52.99 -7.43 -33.71
N PHE A 486 -52.25 -7.68 -34.80
CA PHE A 486 -52.57 -8.67 -35.84
C PHE A 486 -51.28 -9.23 -36.44
#